data_AF-A0A8H7K802-F1
#
_entry.id   AF-A0A8H7K802-F1
#
_cell.length_a   1.000
_cell.length_b   1.000
_cell.length_c   1.000
_cell.angle_alpha   90.00
_cell.angle_beta   90.00
_cell.angle_gamma   90.00
#
_symmetry.space_group_name_H-M   'P 1'
#
loop_
_entity.id
_entity.type
_entity.pdbx_description
1 polymer ?
#
loop_
_entity_poly.entity_id
_entity_poly.type
_entity_poly.pdbx_seq_one_letter_code
_entity_poly.pdbx_strand_id
1 'polypeptide(L)'
;MMYSIWNSPRAWPIVSDPQSLVGQTAGSLTSAFLVAIPDHDLASRLSFIYFLSQCISPILIYTIEGYRIGHRGTFMSLPFVILAATQVWGICFTIPIYAIFHALQTHGYCTGRFIKPEVAKSLIPSLVLGYIAPTILMFTLADGIARQALAAFWQVRPPLVPILTRLISSLVLWSNRCRSSEESNKEKEKDGEYERYSDADVQQLNIAYAFAFTVQALIHAIVCAFALTRPGLSLSSILFSVSTFVSSNGHTVEATALFIRHAMAISTYAVLLHCFYSIWILRARGYVVTREAIEAVLLVTLGQVLVGPGATWTGLWCWRESVFAGLNFK
;
A
#
# COMPACT_ATOMS: atom_id res chain seq x y z
N MET A 1 29.84 29.43 -47.70
CA MET A 1 29.13 28.64 -48.73
C MET A 1 29.62 27.21 -48.58
N MET A 2 28.87 26.18 -48.19
CA MET A 2 27.45 26.01 -47.88
C MET A 2 27.31 24.59 -47.27
N TYR A 3 26.47 24.45 -46.24
CA TYR A 3 25.87 23.21 -45.69
C TYR A 3 26.75 22.08 -45.13
N SER A 4 26.73 21.93 -43.80
CA SER A 4 26.26 20.69 -43.14
C SER A 4 26.19 20.89 -41.62
N ILE A 5 25.12 21.55 -41.17
CA ILE A 5 24.67 21.61 -39.78
C ILE A 5 23.41 20.77 -39.70
N TRP A 6 23.50 19.51 -39.26
CA TRP A 6 22.46 18.73 -38.57
C TRP A 6 22.85 17.25 -38.53
N ASN A 7 23.33 16.79 -37.37
CA ASN A 7 23.01 15.48 -36.78
C ASN A 7 23.97 15.19 -35.62
N SER A 8 23.60 15.68 -34.44
CA SER A 8 23.90 14.94 -33.21
C SER A 8 22.68 15.04 -32.29
N PRO A 9 21.99 13.92 -32.00
CA PRO A 9 21.06 13.92 -30.90
C PRO A 9 21.89 14.07 -29.63
N ARG A 10 21.76 15.22 -28.97
CA ARG A 10 22.20 15.39 -27.59
C ARG A 10 21.45 14.37 -26.74
N ALA A 11 22.11 13.24 -26.48
CA ALA A 11 21.71 12.34 -25.43
C ALA A 11 21.76 13.13 -24.11
N TRP A 12 20.62 13.19 -23.45
CA TRP A 12 20.49 13.71 -22.10
C TRP A 12 21.42 12.91 -21.17
N PRO A 13 22.24 13.56 -20.31
CA PRO A 13 23.04 12.84 -19.33
C PRO A 13 22.15 12.52 -18.13
N ILE A 14 21.40 11.42 -18.20
CA ILE A 14 20.73 10.85 -17.01
C ILE A 14 20.94 9.34 -17.01
N VAL A 15 22.19 8.93 -16.82
CA VAL A 15 22.52 7.71 -16.08
C VAL A 15 23.76 8.03 -15.27
N SER A 16 23.57 8.22 -13.97
CA SER A 16 24.63 8.31 -12.98
C SER A 16 25.57 7.11 -13.09
N ASP A 17 26.86 7.35 -12.93
CA ASP A 17 27.95 6.37 -12.90
C ASP A 17 27.51 4.98 -12.38
N PRO A 18 27.52 3.92 -13.20
CA PRO A 18 27.10 2.57 -12.80
C PRO A 18 27.98 1.97 -11.69
N GLN A 19 29.15 2.57 -11.40
CA GLN A 19 29.98 2.17 -10.26
C GLN A 19 29.57 2.84 -8.94
N SER A 20 28.69 3.84 -8.95
CA SER A 20 28.18 4.43 -7.71
C SER A 20 27.37 3.39 -6.91
N LEU A 21 27.47 3.44 -5.57
CA LEU A 21 26.71 2.56 -4.68
C LEU A 21 25.20 2.61 -4.96
N VAL A 22 24.69 3.78 -5.36
CA VAL A 22 23.29 3.99 -5.76
C VAL A 22 22.98 3.31 -7.10
N GLY A 23 23.88 3.40 -8.09
CA GLY A 23 23.74 2.71 -9.38
C GLY A 23 23.77 1.19 -9.23
N GLN A 24 24.67 0.66 -8.39
CA GLN A 24 24.78 -0.77 -8.12
C GLN A 24 23.57 -1.33 -7.37
N THR A 25 23.05 -0.61 -6.37
CA THR A 25 21.87 -1.02 -5.59
C THR A 25 20.58 -0.94 -6.42
N ALA A 26 20.39 0.15 -7.18
CA ALA A 26 19.26 0.29 -8.09
C ALA A 26 19.30 -0.76 -9.21
N GLY A 27 20.49 -1.04 -9.77
CA GLY A 27 20.69 -2.09 -10.77
C GLY A 27 20.40 -3.49 -10.25
N SER A 28 20.81 -3.79 -9.01
CA SER A 28 20.57 -5.09 -8.35
C SER A 28 19.11 -5.31 -7.98
N LEU A 29 18.39 -4.27 -7.53
CA LEU A 29 16.95 -4.34 -7.29
C LEU A 29 16.19 -4.49 -8.61
N THR A 30 16.51 -3.68 -9.61
CA THR A 30 15.88 -3.74 -10.93
C THR A 30 16.07 -5.12 -11.57
N SER A 31 17.27 -5.71 -11.48
CA SER A 31 17.54 -7.05 -12.00
C SER A 31 16.75 -8.13 -11.26
N ALA A 32 16.68 -8.06 -9.93
CA ALA A 32 15.89 -9.02 -9.13
C ALA A 32 14.39 -8.98 -9.48
N PHE A 33 13.82 -7.79 -9.70
CA PHE A 33 12.41 -7.66 -10.09
C PHE A 33 12.14 -8.05 -11.53
N LEU A 34 13.09 -7.84 -12.45
CA LEU A 34 12.97 -8.32 -13.83
C LEU A 34 13.06 -9.84 -13.93
N VAL A 35 13.94 -10.45 -13.13
CA VAL A 35 14.01 -11.91 -12.95
C VAL A 35 12.69 -12.45 -12.37
N ALA A 36 11.99 -11.66 -11.56
CA ALA A 36 10.66 -11.98 -11.00
C ALA A 36 9.47 -11.79 -11.96
N ILE A 37 9.69 -11.28 -13.18
CA ILE A 37 8.67 -11.26 -14.25
C ILE A 37 9.02 -12.40 -15.23
N PRO A 38 8.82 -13.68 -14.85
CA PRO A 38 9.10 -14.77 -15.77
C PRO A 38 8.05 -14.76 -16.88
N ASP A 39 8.51 -14.61 -18.11
CA ASP A 39 7.68 -14.79 -19.30
C ASP A 39 7.30 -16.27 -19.53
N HIS A 40 7.96 -17.20 -18.83
CA HIS A 40 7.85 -18.65 -19.06
C HIS A 40 7.11 -19.45 -17.96
N ASP A 41 6.98 -18.94 -16.73
CA ASP A 41 6.25 -19.62 -15.64
C ASP A 41 5.03 -18.81 -15.17
N LEU A 42 3.85 -19.30 -15.55
CA LEU A 42 2.56 -18.70 -15.18
C LEU A 42 2.35 -18.68 -13.66
N ALA A 43 2.81 -19.69 -12.93
CA ALA A 43 2.61 -19.78 -11.49
C ALA A 43 3.33 -18.63 -10.77
N SER A 44 4.61 -18.43 -11.08
CA SER A 44 5.41 -17.34 -10.53
C SER A 44 4.88 -15.96 -10.93
N ARG A 45 4.43 -15.79 -12.18
CA ARG A 45 3.79 -14.54 -12.62
C ARG A 45 2.51 -14.23 -11.84
N LEU A 46 1.65 -15.24 -11.62
CA LEU A 46 0.42 -15.09 -10.83
C LEU A 46 0.73 -14.80 -9.36
N SER A 47 1.69 -15.50 -8.75
CA SER A 47 2.14 -15.21 -7.38
C SER A 47 2.68 -13.78 -7.25
N PHE A 48 3.41 -13.28 -8.24
CA PHE A 48 3.93 -11.91 -8.22
C PHE A 48 2.82 -10.86 -8.37
N ILE A 49 1.89 -11.05 -9.32
CA ILE A 49 0.70 -10.16 -9.45
C ILE A 49 -0.11 -10.17 -8.15
N TYR A 50 -0.33 -11.36 -7.58
CA TYR A 50 -1.03 -11.52 -6.32
C TYR A 50 -0.32 -10.75 -5.20
N PHE A 51 0.99 -10.96 -5.03
CA PHE A 51 1.81 -10.22 -4.07
C PHE A 51 1.65 -8.71 -4.18
N LEU A 52 1.83 -8.16 -5.38
CA LEU A 52 1.72 -6.72 -5.62
C LEU A 52 0.31 -6.20 -5.33
N SER A 53 -0.73 -6.95 -5.69
CA SER A 53 -2.10 -6.57 -5.32
C SER A 53 -2.29 -6.46 -3.81
N GLN A 54 -1.67 -7.35 -3.02
CA GLN A 54 -1.78 -7.31 -1.56
C GLN A 54 -1.06 -6.11 -0.93
N CYS A 55 -0.11 -5.48 -1.64
CA CYS A 55 0.56 -4.26 -1.18
C CYS A 55 -0.34 -3.00 -1.23
N ILE A 56 -1.52 -3.06 -1.86
CA ILE A 56 -2.47 -1.93 -1.89
C ILE A 56 -2.89 -1.52 -0.46
N SER A 57 -3.18 -2.47 0.44
CA SER A 57 -3.59 -2.17 1.82
C SER A 57 -2.52 -1.44 2.62
N PRO A 58 -1.26 -1.94 2.74
CA PRO A 58 -0.24 -1.22 3.50
C PRO A 58 0.03 0.16 2.92
N ILE A 59 0.04 0.32 1.59
CA ILE A 59 0.20 1.64 0.96
C ILE A 59 -0.91 2.61 1.38
N LEU A 60 -2.17 2.17 1.29
CA LEU A 60 -3.33 2.98 1.67
C LEU A 60 -3.33 3.26 3.17
N ILE A 61 -3.20 2.23 4.00
CA ILE A 61 -3.26 2.32 5.47
C ILE A 61 -2.13 3.19 6.00
N TYR A 62 -0.88 2.98 5.58
CA TYR A 62 0.23 3.81 6.06
C TYR A 62 0.04 5.26 5.68
N THR A 63 -0.47 5.52 4.46
CA THR A 63 -0.79 6.88 4.02
C THR A 63 -1.87 7.49 4.92
N ILE A 64 -3.00 6.81 5.15
CA ILE A 64 -4.08 7.27 6.02
C ILE A 64 -3.57 7.54 7.43
N GLU A 65 -2.91 6.56 8.06
CA GLU A 65 -2.38 6.69 9.42
C GLU A 65 -1.37 7.84 9.54
N GLY A 66 -0.60 8.11 8.49
CA GLY A 66 0.34 9.21 8.45
C GLY A 66 -0.29 10.60 8.43
N TYR A 67 -1.53 10.72 7.95
CA TYR A 67 -2.28 11.98 7.93
C TYR A 67 -3.19 12.19 9.14
N ARG A 68 -3.32 11.20 10.04
CA ARG A 68 -4.13 11.34 11.25
C ARG A 68 -3.58 12.40 12.19
N ILE A 69 -4.47 13.19 12.78
CA ILE A 69 -4.10 14.16 13.80
C ILE A 69 -3.42 13.48 15.00
N GLY A 70 -3.88 12.29 15.40
CA GLY A 70 -3.34 11.55 16.55
C GLY A 70 -1.90 11.04 16.35
N HIS A 71 -1.36 11.06 15.14
CA HIS A 71 0.00 10.64 14.85
C HIS A 71 0.97 11.79 14.59
N ARG A 72 0.51 13.05 14.61
CA ARG A 72 1.37 14.22 14.37
C ARG A 72 2.57 14.23 15.32
N GLY A 73 3.75 14.43 14.75
CA GLY A 73 5.01 14.46 15.50
C GLY A 73 5.58 13.09 15.88
N THR A 74 4.91 12.00 15.50
CA THR A 74 5.42 10.63 15.70
C THR A 74 6.02 10.08 14.40
N PHE A 75 6.76 8.97 14.49
CA PHE A 75 7.28 8.27 13.32
C PHE A 75 6.16 7.82 12.35
N MET A 76 4.97 7.53 12.89
CA MET A 76 3.79 7.18 12.09
C MET A 76 3.33 8.29 11.13
N SER A 77 3.63 9.57 11.43
CA SER A 77 3.28 10.70 10.55
C SER A 77 4.15 10.82 9.29
N LEU A 78 5.10 9.91 9.07
CA LEU A 78 6.02 9.92 7.93
C LEU A 78 5.74 8.74 6.98
N PRO A 79 4.57 8.69 6.31
CA PRO A 79 4.20 7.57 5.45
C PRO A 79 5.17 7.40 4.28
N PHE A 80 5.74 8.48 3.78
CA PHE A 80 6.79 8.43 2.75
C PHE A 80 8.00 7.61 3.20
N VAL A 81 8.48 7.81 4.43
CA VAL A 81 9.66 7.13 4.97
C VAL A 81 9.37 5.65 5.15
N ILE A 82 8.20 5.32 5.71
CA ILE A 82 7.77 3.93 5.90
C ILE A 82 7.65 3.22 4.55
N LEU A 83 7.01 3.85 3.56
CA LEU A 83 6.88 3.27 2.22
C LEU A 83 8.22 3.20 1.47
N ALA A 84 9.13 4.14 1.67
CA ALA A 84 10.49 4.05 1.13
C ALA A 84 11.24 2.86 1.76
N ALA A 85 11.10 2.65 3.07
CA ALA A 85 11.66 1.49 3.75
C ALA A 85 11.11 0.16 3.18
N THR A 86 9.84 0.10 2.75
CA THR A 86 9.29 -1.11 2.09
C THR A 86 10.01 -1.45 0.79
N GLN A 87 10.56 -0.46 0.08
CA GLN A 87 11.28 -0.68 -1.17
C GLN A 87 12.73 -1.08 -0.94
N VAL A 88 13.35 -0.55 0.12
CA VAL A 88 14.77 -0.84 0.45
C VAL A 88 14.92 -2.15 1.22
N TRP A 89 14.07 -2.39 2.22
CA TRP A 89 14.17 -3.57 3.10
C TRP A 89 13.20 -4.69 2.72
N GLY A 90 12.22 -4.39 1.87
CA GLY A 90 11.15 -5.33 1.56
C GLY A 90 10.02 -5.30 2.59
N ILE A 91 8.82 -5.58 2.11
CA ILE A 91 7.59 -5.48 2.89
C ILE A 91 7.51 -6.46 4.07
N CYS A 92 8.18 -7.61 3.97
CA CYS A 92 8.22 -8.62 5.01
C CYS A 92 8.94 -8.17 6.27
N PHE A 93 9.88 -7.22 6.16
CA PHE A 93 10.52 -6.59 7.32
C PHE A 93 9.75 -5.34 7.77
N THR A 94 9.27 -4.54 6.82
CA THR A 94 8.61 -3.28 7.17
C THR A 94 7.27 -3.47 7.88
N ILE A 95 6.43 -4.46 7.51
CA ILE A 95 5.13 -4.69 8.16
C ILE A 95 5.30 -5.03 9.66
N PRO A 96 6.12 -6.00 10.07
CA PRO A 96 6.32 -6.28 11.50
C PRO A 96 6.81 -5.05 12.28
N ILE A 97 7.80 -4.33 11.73
CA ILE A 97 8.34 -3.12 12.37
C ILE A 97 7.25 -2.05 12.50
N TYR A 98 6.48 -1.83 11.43
CA TYR A 98 5.35 -0.92 11.45
C TYR A 98 4.32 -1.32 12.50
N ALA A 99 3.95 -2.59 12.58
CA ALA A 99 2.98 -3.10 13.55
C ALA A 99 3.46 -2.87 15.00
N ILE A 100 4.75 -3.07 15.28
CA ILE A 100 5.36 -2.77 16.59
C ILE A 100 5.27 -1.27 16.88
N PHE A 101 5.73 -0.40 15.97
CA PHE A 101 5.64 1.04 16.19
C PHE A 101 4.19 1.50 16.34
N HIS A 102 3.25 0.93 15.58
CA HIS A 102 1.83 1.25 15.67
C HIS A 102 1.30 0.82 17.04
N ALA A 103 1.66 -0.37 17.53
CA ALA A 103 1.30 -0.79 18.89
C ALA A 103 1.85 0.14 19.98
N LEU A 104 3.06 0.68 19.80
CA LEU A 104 3.72 1.54 20.80
C LEU A 104 3.30 3.01 20.72
N GLN A 105 3.02 3.54 19.53
CA GLN A 105 2.83 4.97 19.27
C GLN A 105 1.40 5.36 18.92
N THR A 106 0.52 4.39 18.64
CA THR A 106 -0.87 4.72 18.34
C THR A 106 -1.57 5.20 19.59
N HIS A 107 -1.85 6.50 19.59
CA HIS A 107 -2.87 7.11 20.43
C HIS A 107 -4.21 6.52 19.99
N GLY A 108 -4.57 5.34 20.50
CA GLY A 108 -5.81 4.65 20.18
C GLY A 108 -7.06 5.34 20.74
N TYR A 109 -7.08 6.67 20.76
CA TYR A 109 -8.19 7.50 21.17
C TYR A 109 -8.92 7.98 19.92
N CYS A 110 -10.25 7.96 19.96
CA CYS A 110 -11.12 8.40 18.86
C CYS A 110 -10.83 9.84 18.42
N THR A 111 -10.37 10.69 19.35
CA THR A 111 -10.02 12.10 19.10
C THR A 111 -8.80 12.29 18.18
N GLY A 112 -8.01 11.24 17.96
CA GLY A 112 -6.87 11.22 17.03
C GLY A 112 -7.22 10.74 15.63
N ARG A 113 -8.46 10.25 15.41
CA ARG A 113 -8.92 9.61 14.16
C ARG A 113 -8.86 10.55 12.96
N PHE A 114 -9.29 11.80 13.15
CA PHE A 114 -9.62 12.70 12.05
C PHE A 114 -8.48 12.93 11.07
N ILE A 115 -8.85 12.95 9.79
CA ILE A 115 -8.03 13.35 8.64
C ILE A 115 -8.79 14.45 7.90
N LYS A 116 -8.06 15.40 7.32
CA LYS A 116 -8.68 16.48 6.54
C LYS A 116 -9.48 15.90 5.34
N PRO A 117 -10.71 16.37 5.07
CA PRO A 117 -11.53 15.83 3.97
C PRO A 117 -10.85 15.87 2.59
N GLU A 118 -10.01 16.87 2.31
CA GLU A 118 -9.29 16.97 1.03
C GLU A 118 -8.21 15.90 0.90
N VAL A 119 -7.58 15.53 2.01
CA VAL A 119 -6.66 14.39 2.04
C VAL A 119 -7.44 13.11 1.75
N ALA A 120 -8.58 12.89 2.42
CA ALA A 120 -9.41 11.71 2.20
C ALA A 120 -9.87 11.58 0.72
N LYS A 121 -10.33 12.69 0.11
CA LYS A 121 -10.71 12.74 -1.32
C LYS A 121 -9.54 12.45 -2.27
N SER A 122 -8.31 12.74 -1.85
CA SER A 122 -7.11 12.53 -2.67
C SER A 122 -6.54 11.11 -2.62
N LEU A 123 -7.00 10.24 -1.70
CA LEU A 123 -6.42 8.91 -1.48
C LEU A 123 -6.51 8.01 -2.72
N ILE A 124 -7.72 7.84 -3.27
CA ILE A 124 -7.94 6.98 -4.45
C ILE A 124 -7.14 7.45 -5.66
N PRO A 125 -7.24 8.72 -6.12
CA PRO A 125 -6.48 9.14 -7.29
C PRO A 125 -4.97 9.02 -7.07
N SER A 126 -4.48 9.28 -5.86
CA SER A 126 -3.06 9.12 -5.52
C SER A 126 -2.61 7.66 -5.53
N LEU A 127 -3.44 6.74 -5.04
CA LEU A 127 -3.18 5.30 -5.06
C LEU A 127 -3.20 4.75 -6.48
N VAL A 128 -4.13 5.22 -7.31
CA VAL A 128 -4.23 4.82 -8.72
C VAL A 128 -3.00 5.31 -9.50
N LEU A 129 -2.70 6.61 -9.45
CA LEU A 129 -1.58 7.20 -10.20
C LEU A 129 -0.22 6.80 -9.64
N GLY A 130 -0.11 6.71 -8.32
CA GLY A 130 1.13 6.44 -7.61
C GLY A 130 1.46 4.97 -7.48
N TYR A 131 0.53 4.04 -7.70
CA TYR A 131 0.81 2.61 -7.53
C TYR A 131 0.11 1.70 -8.53
N ILE A 132 -1.22 1.75 -8.62
CA ILE A 132 -1.98 0.75 -9.40
C ILE A 132 -1.68 0.86 -10.90
N ALA A 133 -1.79 2.05 -11.48
CA ALA A 133 -1.56 2.25 -12.91
C ALA A 133 -0.11 1.93 -13.32
N PRO A 134 0.94 2.37 -12.59
CA PRO A 134 2.31 1.92 -12.85
C PRO A 134 2.49 0.40 -12.77
N THR A 135 1.81 -0.26 -11.82
CA THR A 135 1.86 -1.73 -11.69
C THR A 135 1.25 -2.42 -12.90
N ILE A 136 0.08 -1.97 -13.36
CA ILE A 136 -0.55 -2.51 -14.59
C ILE A 136 0.35 -2.26 -15.80
N LEU A 137 0.95 -1.07 -15.89
CA LEU A 137 1.83 -0.70 -17.00
C LEU A 137 3.05 -1.62 -17.10
N MET A 138 3.63 -1.98 -15.95
CA MET A 138 4.76 -2.91 -15.86
C MET A 138 4.45 -4.29 -16.46
N PHE A 139 3.20 -4.77 -16.38
CA PHE A 139 2.78 -6.06 -16.94
C PHE A 139 2.19 -6.02 -18.35
N THR A 140 1.84 -4.83 -18.85
CA THR A 140 1.14 -4.66 -20.14
C THR A 140 2.02 -4.13 -21.25
N LEU A 141 3.06 -3.33 -20.94
CA LEU A 141 3.95 -2.77 -21.96
C LEU A 141 5.09 -3.72 -22.36
N ALA A 142 5.52 -3.52 -23.61
CA ALA A 142 6.29 -4.43 -24.45
C ALA A 142 7.69 -4.80 -23.93
N ASP A 143 8.17 -5.92 -24.46
CA ASP A 143 9.38 -6.65 -24.08
C ASP A 143 10.67 -5.83 -24.19
N GLY A 144 11.74 -6.31 -23.55
CA GLY A 144 13.08 -5.73 -23.63
C GLY A 144 13.26 -4.49 -22.74
N ILE A 145 13.97 -3.48 -23.24
CA ILE A 145 14.47 -2.32 -22.47
C ILE A 145 13.33 -1.51 -21.85
N ALA A 146 12.17 -1.42 -22.52
CA ALA A 146 11.01 -0.68 -22.01
C ALA A 146 10.47 -1.30 -20.70
N ARG A 147 10.33 -2.63 -20.64
CA ARG A 147 9.95 -3.34 -19.41
C ARG A 147 10.96 -3.14 -18.28
N GLN A 148 12.26 -3.12 -18.61
CA GLN A 148 13.32 -2.86 -17.63
C GLN A 148 13.25 -1.46 -17.04
N ALA A 149 13.09 -0.44 -17.90
CA ALA A 149 12.92 0.94 -17.46
C ALA A 149 11.65 1.12 -16.62
N LEU A 150 10.55 0.47 -17.00
CA LEU A 150 9.30 0.51 -16.24
C LEU A 150 9.41 -0.19 -14.89
N ALA A 151 10.08 -1.35 -14.82
CA ALA A 151 10.32 -2.05 -13.56
C ALA A 151 11.22 -1.24 -12.62
N ALA A 152 12.29 -0.63 -13.14
CA ALA A 152 13.14 0.28 -12.37
C ALA A 152 12.35 1.48 -11.85
N PHE A 153 11.55 2.08 -12.73
CA PHE A 153 10.70 3.21 -12.37
C PHE A 153 9.59 2.83 -11.38
N TRP A 154 9.10 1.59 -11.43
CA TRP A 154 8.10 1.07 -10.50
C TRP A 154 8.63 1.01 -9.05
N GLN A 155 9.92 0.77 -8.83
CA GLN A 155 10.53 0.70 -7.48
C GLN A 155 10.30 1.96 -6.64
N VAL A 156 10.25 3.13 -7.26
CA VAL A 156 10.05 4.39 -6.51
C VAL A 156 8.59 4.76 -6.32
N ARG A 157 7.65 3.95 -6.82
CA ARG A 157 6.23 4.30 -6.91
C ARG A 157 5.48 4.30 -5.58
N PRO A 158 5.58 3.28 -4.71
CA PRO A 158 4.83 3.29 -3.44
C PRO A 158 5.08 4.53 -2.57
N PRO A 159 6.33 5.02 -2.40
CA PRO A 159 6.58 6.28 -1.69
C PRO A 159 5.98 7.53 -2.36
N LEU A 160 5.71 7.51 -3.68
CA LEU A 160 5.07 8.65 -4.35
C LEU A 160 3.59 8.79 -3.99
N VAL A 161 2.92 7.75 -3.51
CA VAL A 161 1.51 7.83 -3.10
C VAL A 161 1.26 8.93 -2.07
N PRO A 162 1.94 8.98 -0.90
CA PRO A 162 1.73 10.06 0.07
C PRO A 162 2.13 11.45 -0.45
N ILE A 163 3.09 11.54 -1.39
CA ILE A 163 3.46 12.81 -2.05
C ILE A 163 2.32 13.27 -2.96
N LEU A 164 1.78 12.38 -3.80
CA LEU A 164 0.65 12.66 -4.67
C LEU A 164 -0.59 13.02 -3.85
N THR A 165 -0.83 12.32 -2.73
CA THR A 165 -1.91 12.66 -1.78
C THR A 165 -1.77 14.10 -1.31
N ARG A 166 -0.55 14.52 -0.93
CA ARG A 166 -0.30 15.91 -0.53
C ARG A 166 -0.56 16.90 -1.66
N LEU A 167 -0.06 16.61 -2.86
CA LEU A 167 -0.18 17.49 -4.03
C LEU A 167 -1.64 17.63 -4.46
N ILE A 168 -2.35 16.52 -4.62
CA ILE A 168 -3.77 16.51 -5.02
C ILE A 168 -4.63 17.14 -3.92
N SER A 169 -4.38 16.86 -2.64
CA SER A 169 -5.07 17.54 -1.53
C SER A 169 -4.85 19.06 -1.57
N SER A 170 -3.64 19.51 -1.87
CA SER A 170 -3.33 20.94 -2.03
C SER A 170 -4.07 21.57 -3.21
N LEU A 171 -4.20 20.85 -4.33
CA LEU A 171 -4.97 21.28 -5.50
C LEU A 171 -6.47 21.35 -5.21
N VAL A 172 -7.02 20.37 -4.49
CA VAL A 172 -8.43 20.37 -4.05
C VAL A 172 -8.69 21.56 -3.12
N LEU A 173 -7.81 21.79 -2.15
CA LEU A 173 -7.89 22.94 -1.25
C LEU A 173 -7.84 24.27 -2.01
N TRP A 174 -6.89 24.41 -2.95
CA TRP A 174 -6.76 25.60 -3.78
C TRP A 174 -8.02 25.84 -4.63
N SER A 175 -8.53 24.81 -5.28
CA SER A 175 -9.77 24.90 -6.08
C SER A 175 -10.97 25.33 -5.23
N ASN A 176 -11.10 24.79 -4.02
CA ASN A 176 -12.16 25.16 -3.10
C ASN A 176 -12.04 26.62 -2.63
N ARG A 177 -10.82 27.09 -2.36
CA ARG A 177 -10.58 28.50 -1.98
C ARG A 177 -10.94 29.48 -3.09
N CYS A 178 -10.61 29.15 -4.34
CA CYS A 178 -10.97 29.98 -5.49
C CYS A 178 -12.49 30.06 -5.74
N ARG A 179 -13.27 29.10 -5.22
CA ARG A 179 -14.73 29.03 -5.37
C ARG A 179 -15.51 29.60 -4.19
N SER A 180 -14.89 29.79 -3.04
CA SER A 180 -15.56 30.25 -1.81
C SER A 180 -15.49 31.79 -1.71
N SER A 181 -16.60 32.44 -1.33
CA SER A 181 -16.60 33.89 -1.03
C SER A 181 -15.78 34.18 0.24
N GLU A 182 -15.28 35.41 0.36
CA GLU A 182 -14.45 35.86 1.49
C GLU A 182 -15.15 35.71 2.85
N GLU A 183 -16.49 35.81 2.86
CA GLU A 183 -17.33 35.67 4.04
C GLU A 183 -17.44 34.20 4.50
N SER A 184 -17.56 33.27 3.56
CA SER A 184 -17.57 31.82 3.84
C SER A 184 -16.23 31.27 4.36
N ASN A 185 -15.12 31.98 4.10
CA ASN A 185 -13.81 31.57 4.60
C ASN A 185 -13.61 31.93 6.09
N LYS A 186 -14.22 33.03 6.57
CA LYS A 186 -14.13 33.44 7.98
C LYS A 186 -14.95 32.54 8.92
N GLU A 187 -16.09 32.03 8.47
CA GLU A 187 -16.87 31.05 9.23
C GLU A 187 -16.14 29.69 9.35
N LYS A 188 -15.54 29.21 8.24
CA LYS A 188 -14.73 27.97 8.25
C LYS A 188 -13.51 28.03 9.17
N GLU A 189 -12.92 29.21 9.35
CA GLU A 189 -11.76 29.37 10.23
C GLU A 189 -12.12 29.25 11.71
N LYS A 190 -13.34 29.67 12.11
CA LYS A 190 -13.87 29.45 13.47
C LYS A 190 -14.32 28.01 13.71
N ASP A 191 -14.89 27.34 12.71
CA ASP A 191 -15.31 25.93 12.82
C ASP A 191 -14.14 24.93 12.80
N GLY A 192 -12.95 25.35 12.34
CA GLY A 192 -11.76 24.50 12.22
C GLY A 192 -11.27 23.88 13.54
N GLU A 193 -11.58 24.49 14.69
CA GLU A 193 -11.20 23.95 16.01
C GLU A 193 -11.99 22.68 16.36
N TYR A 194 -13.27 22.64 16.00
CA TYR A 194 -14.15 21.49 16.27
C TYR A 194 -14.25 20.52 15.08
N GLU A 195 -13.75 20.89 13.90
CA GLU A 195 -13.74 20.05 12.69
C GLU A 195 -13.14 18.66 12.97
N ARG A 196 -12.16 18.57 13.88
CA ARG A 196 -11.52 17.31 14.29
C ARG A 196 -12.45 16.29 14.96
N TYR A 197 -13.63 16.72 15.42
CA TYR A 197 -14.66 15.87 16.02
C TYR A 197 -15.77 15.54 15.03
N SER A 198 -15.74 16.13 13.83
CA SER A 198 -16.68 15.82 12.77
C SER A 198 -16.38 14.47 12.11
N ASP A 199 -17.41 13.87 11.52
CA ASP A 199 -17.30 12.65 10.72
C ASP A 199 -17.17 12.95 9.21
N ALA A 200 -16.79 14.17 8.84
CA ALA A 200 -16.75 14.64 7.45
C ALA A 200 -15.79 13.83 6.55
N ASP A 201 -14.78 13.21 7.14
CA ASP A 201 -13.80 12.35 6.45
C ASP A 201 -14.22 10.88 6.37
N VAL A 202 -15.10 10.41 7.27
CA VAL A 202 -15.47 8.99 7.42
C VAL A 202 -16.03 8.41 6.13
N GLN A 203 -16.94 9.12 5.45
CA GLN A 203 -17.52 8.64 4.20
C GLN A 203 -16.44 8.43 3.12
N GLN A 204 -15.52 9.38 2.97
CA GLN A 204 -14.47 9.31 1.94
C GLN A 204 -13.42 8.25 2.27
N LEU A 205 -13.09 8.08 3.55
CA LEU A 205 -12.23 6.98 4.01
C LEU A 205 -12.87 5.62 3.72
N ASN A 206 -14.16 5.45 4.02
CA ASN A 206 -14.89 4.21 3.73
C ASN A 206 -14.93 3.90 2.23
N ILE A 207 -15.08 4.90 1.37
CA ILE A 207 -15.00 4.70 -0.09
C ILE A 207 -13.59 4.24 -0.49
N ALA A 208 -12.53 4.84 0.08
CA ALA A 208 -11.14 4.44 -0.19
C ALA A 208 -10.85 3.00 0.28
N TYR A 209 -11.35 2.62 1.45
CA TYR A 209 -11.24 1.25 1.95
C TYR A 209 -12.04 0.26 1.10
N ALA A 210 -13.28 0.58 0.74
CA ALA A 210 -14.10 -0.27 -0.11
C ALA A 210 -13.45 -0.49 -1.49
N PHE A 211 -12.85 0.56 -2.06
CA PHE A 211 -12.08 0.48 -3.30
C PHE A 211 -10.91 -0.50 -3.18
N ALA A 212 -10.03 -0.32 -2.18
CA ALA A 212 -8.89 -1.20 -1.98
C ALA A 212 -9.32 -2.65 -1.69
N PHE A 213 -10.31 -2.83 -0.80
CA PHE A 213 -10.89 -4.14 -0.48
C PHE A 213 -11.36 -4.85 -1.75
N THR A 214 -12.14 -4.17 -2.58
CA THR A 214 -12.73 -4.75 -3.80
C THR A 214 -11.66 -5.17 -4.79
N VAL A 215 -10.67 -4.30 -5.08
CA VAL A 215 -9.58 -4.62 -6.01
C VAL A 215 -8.80 -5.85 -5.54
N GLN A 216 -8.46 -5.91 -4.25
CA GLN A 216 -7.66 -7.00 -3.69
C GLN A 216 -8.45 -8.31 -3.59
N ALA A 217 -9.71 -8.26 -3.19
CA ALA A 217 -10.58 -9.42 -3.11
C ALA A 217 -10.88 -10.02 -4.49
N LEU A 218 -11.08 -9.17 -5.52
CA LEU A 218 -11.25 -9.63 -6.89
C LEU A 218 -10.00 -10.34 -7.40
N ILE A 219 -8.80 -9.78 -7.18
CA ILE A 219 -7.55 -10.43 -7.59
C ILE A 219 -7.35 -11.74 -6.84
N HIS A 220 -7.66 -11.80 -5.54
CA HIS A 220 -7.63 -13.04 -4.76
C HIS A 220 -8.57 -14.10 -5.35
N ALA A 221 -9.83 -13.75 -5.60
CA ALA A 221 -10.81 -14.66 -6.20
C ALA A 221 -10.37 -15.16 -7.58
N ILE A 222 -9.82 -14.28 -8.43
CA ILE A 222 -9.26 -14.65 -9.73
C ILE A 222 -8.13 -15.67 -9.58
N VAL A 223 -7.15 -15.40 -8.70
CA VAL A 223 -6.02 -16.31 -8.48
C VAL A 223 -6.49 -17.67 -7.94
N CYS A 224 -7.43 -17.68 -7.00
CA CYS A 224 -8.05 -18.91 -6.50
C CYS A 224 -8.76 -19.69 -7.61
N ALA A 225 -9.56 -19.02 -8.45
CA ALA A 225 -10.23 -19.65 -9.59
C ALA A 225 -9.23 -20.23 -10.60
N PHE A 226 -8.13 -19.52 -10.90
CA PHE A 226 -7.06 -20.02 -11.76
C PHE A 226 -6.36 -21.25 -11.18
N ALA A 227 -6.11 -21.26 -9.86
CA ALA A 227 -5.50 -22.39 -9.17
C ALA A 227 -6.41 -23.64 -9.20
N LEU A 228 -7.73 -23.45 -9.00
CA LEU A 228 -8.70 -24.54 -8.96
C LEU A 228 -9.00 -25.15 -10.35
N THR A 229 -8.87 -24.36 -11.42
CA THR A 229 -9.24 -24.78 -12.77
C THR A 229 -8.09 -25.38 -13.58
N ARG A 230 -6.83 -25.18 -13.16
CA ARG A 230 -5.66 -25.66 -13.92
C ARG A 230 -4.98 -26.85 -13.23
N PRO A 231 -5.02 -28.06 -13.84
CA PRO A 231 -4.29 -29.20 -13.31
C PRO A 231 -2.78 -28.91 -13.31
N GLY A 232 -2.14 -29.03 -12.14
CA GLY A 232 -0.72 -28.74 -11.94
C GLY A 232 -0.41 -27.46 -11.15
N LEU A 233 -1.40 -26.60 -10.88
CA LEU A 233 -1.26 -25.47 -9.97
C LEU A 233 -1.89 -25.82 -8.61
N SER A 234 -1.09 -25.83 -7.54
CA SER A 234 -1.64 -25.97 -6.19
C SER A 234 -1.95 -24.59 -5.60
N LEU A 235 -3.11 -24.43 -4.97
CA LEU A 235 -3.41 -23.21 -4.22
C LEU A 235 -2.37 -22.95 -3.13
N SER A 236 -1.90 -24.01 -2.47
CA SER A 236 -0.82 -23.91 -1.49
C SER A 236 0.51 -23.52 -2.13
N SER A 237 0.79 -23.93 -3.38
CA SER A 237 2.03 -23.54 -4.06
C SER A 237 2.06 -22.05 -4.41
N ILE A 238 0.89 -21.46 -4.66
CA ILE A 238 0.72 -20.04 -5.00
C ILE A 238 0.63 -19.16 -3.75
N LEU A 239 -0.07 -19.62 -2.69
CA LEU A 239 -0.39 -18.81 -1.51
C LEU A 239 0.49 -19.09 -0.28
N PHE A 240 0.97 -20.33 -0.09
CA PHE A 240 1.52 -20.80 1.20
C PHE A 240 2.79 -21.67 1.07
N SER A 241 3.47 -21.68 -0.08
CA SER A 241 4.62 -22.55 -0.31
C SER A 241 5.85 -22.03 0.42
N VAL A 242 5.97 -22.38 1.70
CA VAL A 242 7.17 -22.18 2.50
C VAL A 242 8.01 -23.44 2.34
N SER A 243 8.87 -23.50 1.32
CA SER A 243 9.92 -24.54 1.33
C SER A 243 10.96 -24.17 2.38
N THR A 244 11.62 -25.17 2.95
CA THR A 244 12.75 -24.98 3.87
C THR A 244 13.78 -24.01 3.28
N PHE A 245 14.40 -23.21 4.16
CA PHE A 245 15.42 -22.21 3.85
C PHE A 245 16.68 -22.90 3.30
N VAL A 246 16.62 -23.40 2.07
CA VAL A 246 17.78 -23.90 1.36
C VAL A 246 18.51 -22.68 0.87
N SER A 247 19.75 -22.51 1.33
CA SER A 247 20.68 -21.46 0.92
C SER A 247 20.90 -21.57 -0.59
N SER A 248 20.03 -20.95 -1.37
CA SER A 248 20.23 -20.77 -2.80
C SER A 248 21.26 -19.66 -2.96
N ASN A 249 22.53 -20.05 -3.08
CA ASN A 249 23.64 -19.14 -3.29
C ASN A 249 23.65 -18.58 -4.74
N GLY A 250 22.51 -18.11 -5.26
CA GLY A 250 22.40 -17.65 -6.64
C GLY A 250 21.31 -16.61 -6.87
N HIS A 251 21.60 -15.66 -7.79
CA HIS A 251 20.64 -14.72 -8.38
C HIS A 251 19.77 -15.42 -9.45
N THR A 252 19.13 -16.54 -9.11
CA THR A 252 18.31 -17.31 -10.06
C THR A 252 16.82 -16.95 -9.95
N VAL A 253 16.05 -17.18 -11.03
CA VAL A 253 14.58 -16.99 -11.05
C VAL A 253 13.90 -17.75 -9.90
N GLU A 254 14.39 -18.96 -9.60
CA GLU A 254 13.89 -19.79 -8.50
C GLU A 254 14.15 -19.16 -7.13
N ALA A 255 15.34 -18.59 -6.90
CA ALA A 255 15.68 -17.90 -5.66
C ALA A 255 14.78 -16.68 -5.42
N THR A 256 14.52 -15.91 -6.48
CA THR A 256 13.62 -14.75 -6.42
C THR A 256 12.16 -15.15 -6.15
N ALA A 257 11.66 -16.18 -6.83
CA ALA A 257 10.32 -16.71 -6.57
C ALA A 257 10.19 -17.23 -5.13
N LEU A 258 11.23 -17.88 -4.61
CA LEU A 258 11.28 -18.34 -3.23
C LEU A 258 11.26 -17.19 -2.23
N PHE A 259 12.03 -16.13 -2.48
CA PHE A 259 12.04 -14.91 -1.67
C PHE A 259 10.66 -14.26 -1.61
N ILE A 260 9.98 -14.11 -2.75
CA ILE A 260 8.63 -13.51 -2.82
C ILE A 260 7.65 -14.33 -1.97
N ARG A 261 7.66 -15.66 -2.08
CA ARG A 261 6.79 -16.55 -1.30
C ARG A 261 7.02 -16.41 0.21
N HIS A 262 8.28 -16.39 0.64
CA HIS A 262 8.63 -16.14 2.05
C HIS A 262 8.19 -14.77 2.51
N ALA A 263 8.43 -13.74 1.69
CA ALA A 263 8.02 -12.39 2.00
C ALA A 263 6.49 -12.28 2.15
N MET A 264 5.72 -12.96 1.30
CA MET A 264 4.26 -13.05 1.41
C MET A 264 3.82 -13.73 2.71
N ALA A 265 4.41 -14.88 3.04
CA ALA A 265 4.05 -15.61 4.25
C ALA A 265 4.31 -14.77 5.50
N ILE A 266 5.52 -14.24 5.66
CA ILE A 266 5.90 -13.40 6.80
C ILE A 266 5.00 -12.17 6.89
N SER A 267 4.75 -11.49 5.77
CA SER A 267 3.86 -10.33 5.72
C SER A 267 2.43 -10.69 6.15
N THR A 268 1.91 -11.83 5.69
CA THR A 268 0.56 -12.31 6.03
C THR A 268 0.44 -12.59 7.53
N TYR A 269 1.42 -13.29 8.12
CA TYR A 269 1.43 -13.53 9.57
C TYR A 269 1.51 -12.22 10.35
N ALA A 270 2.37 -11.29 9.93
CA ALA A 270 2.50 -10.00 10.58
C ALA A 270 1.22 -9.17 10.52
N VAL A 271 0.55 -9.14 9.36
CA VAL A 271 -0.77 -8.51 9.18
C VAL A 271 -1.82 -9.16 10.07
N LEU A 272 -1.87 -10.49 10.14
CA LEU A 272 -2.84 -11.21 10.98
C LEU A 272 -2.66 -10.85 12.46
N LEU A 273 -1.42 -10.87 12.95
CA LEU A 273 -1.10 -10.47 14.32
C LEU A 273 -1.44 -9.00 14.58
N HIS A 274 -1.14 -8.12 13.62
CA HIS A 274 -1.47 -6.69 13.73
C HIS A 274 -3.00 -6.47 13.76
N CYS A 275 -3.76 -7.26 13.01
CA CYS A 275 -5.22 -7.26 13.04
C CYS A 275 -5.76 -7.70 14.40
N PHE A 276 -5.27 -8.82 14.94
CA PHE A 276 -5.68 -9.31 16.26
C PHE A 276 -5.33 -8.30 17.37
N TYR A 277 -4.13 -7.73 17.33
CA TYR A 277 -3.74 -6.66 18.25
C TYR A 277 -4.67 -5.45 18.14
N SER A 278 -5.03 -5.05 16.91
CA SER A 278 -5.94 -3.93 16.67
C SER A 278 -7.36 -4.18 17.20
N ILE A 279 -7.87 -5.42 17.11
CA ILE A 279 -9.16 -5.78 17.72
C ILE A 279 -9.05 -5.79 19.25
N TRP A 280 -7.97 -6.41 19.77
CA TRP A 280 -7.72 -6.48 21.20
C TRP A 280 -7.68 -5.10 21.84
N ILE A 281 -6.97 -4.13 21.23
CA ILE A 281 -6.86 -2.78 21.81
C ILE A 281 -8.20 -2.04 21.82
N LEU A 282 -9.05 -2.21 20.81
CA LEU A 282 -10.41 -1.64 20.82
C LEU A 282 -11.24 -2.24 21.96
N ARG A 283 -11.14 -3.57 22.15
CA ARG A 283 -11.84 -4.26 23.24
C ARG A 283 -11.32 -3.85 24.61
N ALA A 284 -10.00 -3.76 24.78
CA ALA A 284 -9.34 -3.40 26.02
C ALA A 284 -9.68 -1.96 26.45
N ARG A 285 -9.89 -1.05 25.49
CA ARG A 285 -10.32 0.33 25.73
C ARG A 285 -11.83 0.51 25.90
N GLY A 286 -12.61 -0.57 25.78
CA GLY A 286 -14.06 -0.52 25.95
C GLY A 286 -14.81 0.08 24.76
N TYR A 287 -14.18 0.18 23.58
CA TYR A 287 -14.81 0.71 22.37
C TYR A 287 -15.73 -0.29 21.67
N VAL A 288 -15.52 -1.58 21.93
CA VAL A 288 -16.33 -2.68 21.43
C VAL A 288 -16.60 -3.67 22.55
N VAL A 289 -17.73 -4.37 22.49
CA VAL A 289 -18.04 -5.43 23.47
C VAL A 289 -17.31 -6.73 23.12
N THR A 290 -17.22 -7.68 24.07
CA THR A 290 -16.52 -8.96 23.85
C THR A 290 -17.08 -9.72 22.66
N ARG A 291 -18.40 -9.71 22.46
CA ARG A 291 -19.05 -10.39 21.33
C ARG A 291 -18.57 -9.85 19.98
N GLU A 292 -18.60 -8.54 19.80
CA GLU A 292 -18.13 -7.87 18.57
C GLU A 292 -16.65 -8.13 18.31
N ALA A 293 -15.82 -8.15 19.36
CA ALA A 293 -14.41 -8.48 19.24
C ALA A 293 -14.18 -9.93 18.76
N ILE A 294 -14.95 -10.89 19.29
CA ILE A 294 -14.89 -12.29 18.85
C ILE A 294 -15.35 -12.40 17.40
N GLU A 295 -16.46 -11.76 17.02
CA GLU A 295 -16.97 -11.73 15.65
C GLU A 295 -15.90 -11.15 14.70
N ALA A 296 -15.23 -10.05 15.07
CA ALA A 296 -14.16 -9.46 14.28
C ALA A 296 -12.94 -10.40 14.13
N VAL A 297 -12.53 -11.10 15.20
CA VAL A 297 -11.42 -12.09 15.13
C VAL A 297 -11.77 -13.25 14.18
N LEU A 298 -13.01 -13.76 14.25
CA LEU A 298 -13.48 -14.82 13.36
C LEU A 298 -13.51 -14.34 11.90
N LEU A 299 -14.05 -13.15 11.65
CA LEU A 299 -14.10 -12.56 10.31
C LEU A 299 -12.72 -12.27 9.75
N VAL A 300 -11.78 -11.79 10.56
CA VAL A 300 -10.37 -11.59 10.12
C VAL A 300 -9.72 -12.92 9.78
N THR A 301 -9.94 -13.97 10.59
CA THR A 301 -9.36 -15.29 10.36
C THR A 301 -9.89 -15.92 9.08
N LEU A 302 -11.22 -15.91 8.90
CA LEU A 302 -11.87 -16.40 7.68
C LEU A 302 -11.49 -15.55 6.46
N GLY A 303 -11.41 -14.23 6.63
CA GLY A 303 -11.07 -13.28 5.57
C GLY A 303 -9.70 -13.56 4.93
N GLN A 304 -8.70 -13.98 5.71
CA GLN A 304 -7.36 -14.32 5.18
C GLN A 304 -7.45 -15.32 4.02
N VAL A 305 -8.39 -16.27 4.11
CA VAL A 305 -8.59 -17.35 3.14
C VAL A 305 -9.66 -17.00 2.11
N LEU A 306 -10.72 -16.30 2.49
CA LEU A 306 -11.87 -16.05 1.61
C LEU A 306 -11.65 -14.88 0.64
N VAL A 307 -11.03 -13.80 1.11
CA VAL A 307 -10.84 -12.56 0.33
C VAL A 307 -9.37 -12.16 0.21
N GLY A 308 -8.48 -12.85 0.92
CA GLY A 308 -7.06 -12.58 0.96
C GLY A 308 -6.66 -11.62 2.08
N PRO A 309 -5.37 -11.61 2.43
CA PRO A 309 -4.85 -10.90 3.61
C PRO A 309 -4.95 -9.38 3.49
N GLY A 310 -4.66 -8.83 2.31
CA GLY A 310 -4.74 -7.40 2.05
C GLY A 310 -6.18 -6.89 2.11
N ALA A 311 -7.12 -7.55 1.43
CA ALA A 311 -8.53 -7.17 1.50
C ALA A 311 -9.03 -7.24 2.95
N THR A 312 -8.70 -8.31 3.68
CA THR A 312 -9.08 -8.47 5.09
C THR A 312 -8.53 -7.35 5.96
N TRP A 313 -7.27 -6.97 5.77
CA TRP A 313 -6.63 -5.90 6.51
C TRP A 313 -7.36 -4.56 6.28
N THR A 314 -7.65 -4.24 5.03
CA THR A 314 -8.41 -3.04 4.62
C THR A 314 -9.83 -3.06 5.21
N GLY A 315 -10.50 -4.21 5.16
CA GLY A 315 -11.84 -4.39 5.72
C GLY A 315 -11.88 -4.18 7.23
N LEU A 316 -10.89 -4.70 7.97
CA LEU A 316 -10.76 -4.46 9.41
C LEU A 316 -10.55 -2.98 9.72
N TRP A 317 -9.71 -2.28 8.95
CA TRP A 317 -9.51 -0.84 9.12
C TRP A 317 -10.79 -0.04 8.85
N CYS A 318 -11.57 -0.43 7.83
CA CYS A 318 -12.89 0.17 7.57
C CYS A 318 -13.86 -0.02 8.73
N TRP A 319 -13.93 -1.23 9.29
CA TRP A 319 -14.74 -1.51 10.48
C TRP A 319 -14.28 -0.67 11.68
N ARG A 320 -12.96 -0.58 11.88
CA ARG A 320 -12.38 0.24 12.95
C ARG A 320 -12.73 1.72 12.82
N GLU A 321 -12.76 2.28 11.61
CA GLU A 321 -13.24 3.67 11.43
C GLU A 321 -14.70 3.82 11.84
N SER A 322 -15.54 2.82 11.55
CA SER A 322 -16.95 2.84 11.93
C SER A 322 -17.13 2.76 13.45
N VAL A 323 -16.30 1.97 14.14
CA VAL A 323 -16.24 1.94 15.61
C VAL A 323 -15.89 3.32 16.16
N PHE A 324 -14.84 3.96 15.64
CA PHE A 324 -14.44 5.29 16.13
C PHE A 324 -15.47 6.38 15.84
N ALA A 325 -16.10 6.36 14.65
CA ALA A 325 -17.15 7.31 14.29
C ALA A 325 -18.40 7.11 15.17
N GLY A 326 -18.75 5.86 15.50
CA GLY A 326 -19.90 5.55 16.38
C GLY A 326 -19.73 6.02 17.82
N LEU A 327 -18.51 6.38 18.25
CA LEU A 327 -18.21 6.91 19.59
C LEU A 327 -18.27 8.43 19.67
N ASN A 328 -18.34 9.14 18.54
CA ASN A 328 -18.59 10.57 18.54
C ASN A 328 -20.05 10.81 18.98
N PHE A 329 -20.23 11.63 20.01
CA PHE A 329 -21.50 11.85 20.71
C PHE A 329 -22.68 12.03 19.74
N LYS A 330 -23.62 11.08 19.79
CA LYS A 330 -25.02 11.32 19.42
C LYS A 330 -25.75 11.96 20.59
#